data_AF-A0A955WA63-F1
#
_entry.id   AF-A0A955WA63-F1
#
_cell.length_a   1.000
_cell.length_b   1.000
_cell.length_c   1.000
_cell.angle_alpha   90.00
_cell.angle_beta   90.00
_cell.angle_gamma   90.00
#
_symmetry.space_group_name_H-M   'P 1'
#
loop_
_entity.id
_entity.type
_entity.pdbx_description
1 polymer ?
#
loop_
_entity_poly.entity_id
_entity_poly.type
_entity_poly.pdbx_seq_one_letter_code
_entity_poly.pdbx_strand_id
1 'polypeptide(L)'
;MSEWVEHQIDERVLVQDELYTLTQVARTRWGSKTYRMTSGDGVSRWLTPRKTDQLAPYVDRASIDQFVRAFYGRVQHDEVLAPIFATRITDWEPHLVRMVHFWSAILLAAPGFMGNPMQKHRELEGVHPEDFERWLRLFRATLADIFEPEVAETILQRARRIADRLSGAMFQSERACG
;
A
#
# COMPACT_ATOMS: atom_id res chain seq x y z
N MET A 1 19.27 9.03 -8.16
CA MET A 1 19.35 9.24 -6.69
C MET A 1 17.93 9.39 -6.19
N SER A 2 17.45 8.56 -5.26
CA SER A 2 16.08 8.69 -4.72
C SER A 2 15.96 10.02 -3.98
N GLU A 3 15.19 10.96 -4.53
CA GLU A 3 14.94 12.26 -3.91
C GLU A 3 14.01 12.11 -2.72
N TRP A 4 14.08 13.00 -1.74
CA TRP A 4 13.12 13.01 -0.65
C TRP A 4 11.89 13.80 -1.10
N VAL A 5 10.69 13.35 -0.74
CA VAL A 5 9.53 14.24 -0.84
C VAL A 5 9.81 15.43 0.09
N GLU A 6 9.99 16.60 -0.51
CA GLU A 6 10.20 17.85 0.22
C GLU A 6 8.87 18.53 0.43
N HIS A 7 8.68 19.08 1.64
CA HIS A 7 7.50 19.83 1.99
C HIS A 7 7.91 21.25 2.37
N GLN A 8 6.96 22.18 2.30
CA GLN A 8 7.14 23.56 2.77
C GLN A 8 6.52 23.74 4.16
N ILE A 9 7.04 24.68 4.95
CA ILE A 9 6.33 25.16 6.14
C ILE A 9 5.02 25.82 5.69
N ASP A 10 3.97 25.70 6.50
CA ASP A 10 2.59 26.12 6.23
C ASP A 10 1.84 25.26 5.18
N GLU A 11 2.50 24.25 4.59
CA GLU A 11 1.83 23.25 3.76
C GLU A 11 0.83 22.43 4.60
N ARG A 12 -0.35 22.19 4.04
CA ARG A 12 -1.37 21.34 4.67
C ARG A 12 -1.25 19.91 4.16
N VAL A 13 -0.99 18.98 5.06
CA VAL A 13 -0.83 17.55 4.77
C VAL A 13 -1.94 16.75 5.45
N LEU A 14 -2.59 15.86 4.69
CA LEU A 14 -3.58 14.94 5.23
C LEU A 14 -2.86 13.70 5.76
N VAL A 15 -2.99 13.44 7.05
CA VAL A 15 -2.38 12.27 7.69
C VAL A 15 -3.46 11.60 8.50
N GLN A 16 -3.75 10.34 8.18
CA GLN A 16 -4.74 9.58 8.92
C GLN A 16 -6.13 10.27 8.98
N ASP A 17 -6.61 10.78 7.83
CA ASP A 17 -7.89 11.50 7.65
C ASP A 17 -8.04 12.79 8.47
N GLU A 18 -6.95 13.25 9.07
CA GLU A 18 -6.88 14.51 9.80
C GLU A 18 -5.91 15.46 9.08
N LEU A 19 -6.29 16.73 9.01
CA LEU A 19 -5.54 17.74 8.26
C LEU A 19 -4.60 18.48 9.20
N TYR A 20 -3.31 18.40 8.88
CA TYR A 20 -2.25 19.05 9.66
C TYR A 20 -1.59 20.15 8.85
N THR A 21 -1.06 21.14 9.55
CA THR A 21 -0.20 22.18 8.98
C THR A 21 1.24 21.90 9.39
N LEU A 22 2.17 21.96 8.45
CA LEU A 22 3.60 21.79 8.75
C LEU A 22 4.14 23.06 9.41
N THR A 23 4.57 22.95 10.65
CA THR A 23 4.97 24.10 11.49
C THR A 23 6.47 24.19 11.73
N GLN A 24 7.21 23.10 11.51
CA GLN A 24 8.66 23.08 11.71
C GLN A 24 9.34 22.08 10.78
N VAL A 25 10.58 22.36 10.39
CA VAL A 25 11.47 21.41 9.72
C VAL A 25 12.68 21.13 10.61
N ALA A 26 13.07 19.86 10.68
CA ALA A 26 14.25 19.40 11.39
C ALA A 26 14.96 18.32 10.55
N ARG A 27 16.06 17.79 11.09
CA ARG A 27 16.74 16.61 10.53
C ARG A 27 16.76 15.49 11.55
N THR A 28 16.54 14.26 11.09
CA THR A 28 16.74 13.06 11.91
C THR A 28 18.23 12.85 12.20
N ARG A 29 18.55 11.95 13.13
CA ARG A 29 19.94 11.54 13.41
C ARG A 29 20.72 11.02 12.19
N TRP A 30 20.01 10.63 11.13
CA TRP A 30 20.58 10.12 9.87
C TRP A 30 20.60 11.18 8.75
N GLY A 31 20.33 12.44 9.08
CA GLY A 31 20.42 13.58 8.17
C GLY A 31 19.18 13.82 7.30
N SER A 32 18.15 12.97 7.34
CA SER A 32 16.91 13.11 6.56
C SER A 32 16.04 14.24 7.10
N LYS A 33 15.42 15.05 6.22
CA LYS A 33 14.43 16.06 6.63
C LYS A 33 13.23 15.39 7.31
N THR A 34 12.72 16.00 8.37
CA THR A 34 11.48 15.61 9.06
C THR A 34 10.72 16.88 9.43
N TYR A 35 9.39 16.84 9.44
CA TYR A 35 8.54 18.01 9.60
C TYR A 35 7.65 17.84 10.82
N ARG A 36 7.50 18.87 11.64
CA ARG A 36 6.47 18.90 12.68
C ARG A 36 5.16 19.29 12.00
N MET A 37 4.14 18.49 12.21
CA MET A 37 2.78 18.75 11.73
C MET A 37 1.89 19.03 12.94
N THR A 38 0.97 20.00 12.84
CA THR A 38 0.04 20.38 13.90
C THR A 38 -1.38 20.39 13.35
N SER A 39 -2.31 19.70 14.01
CA SER A 39 -3.72 19.68 13.60
C SER A 39 -4.47 20.93 14.06
N GLY A 40 -5.69 21.13 13.56
CA GLY A 40 -6.56 22.23 13.96
C GLY A 40 -6.86 22.24 15.46
N ASP A 41 -6.85 21.07 16.10
CA ASP A 41 -7.09 20.89 17.54
C ASP A 41 -5.79 21.00 18.38
N GLY A 42 -4.68 21.40 17.76
CA GLY A 42 -3.40 21.64 18.43
C GLY A 42 -2.53 20.41 18.64
N VAL A 43 -2.94 19.22 18.18
CA VAL A 43 -2.15 17.99 18.30
C VAL A 43 -0.94 18.06 17.37
N SER A 44 0.27 17.90 17.93
CA SER A 44 1.52 17.94 17.16
C SER A 44 2.18 16.56 17.04
N ARG A 45 2.72 16.24 15.86
CA ARG A 45 3.54 15.02 15.63
C ARG A 45 4.61 15.25 14.56
N TRP A 46 5.58 14.33 14.45
CA TRP A 46 6.62 14.38 13.42
C TRP A 46 6.24 13.56 12.18
N LEU A 47 6.44 14.15 11.00
CA LEU A 47 6.38 13.56 9.66
C LEU A 47 7.80 13.39 9.13
N THR A 48 8.30 12.16 9.06
CA THR A 48 9.50 11.90 8.25
C THR A 48 9.03 11.45 6.88
N PRO A 49 9.24 12.24 5.80
CA PRO A 49 8.86 11.85 4.46
C PRO A 49 9.57 10.55 4.10
N ARG A 50 8.93 9.72 3.30
CA ARG A 50 9.63 8.59 2.68
C ARG A 50 10.45 9.14 1.51
N LYS A 51 11.53 8.45 1.16
CA LYS A 51 12.22 8.73 -0.11
C LYS A 51 11.20 8.57 -1.24
N THR A 52 11.14 9.53 -2.16
CA THR A 52 10.50 9.35 -3.45
C THR A 52 11.04 8.08 -4.06
N ASP A 53 10.11 7.23 -4.44
CA ASP A 53 10.44 5.97 -5.06
C ASP A 53 11.07 6.22 -6.44
N GLN A 54 12.06 5.42 -6.82
CA GLN A 54 12.64 5.47 -8.17
C GLN A 54 11.60 5.18 -9.28
N LEU A 55 10.43 4.67 -8.91
CA LEU A 55 9.28 4.43 -9.78
C LEU A 55 8.45 5.68 -10.10
N ALA A 56 8.58 6.78 -9.34
CA ALA A 56 7.73 7.96 -9.51
C ALA A 56 7.68 8.55 -10.95
N PRO A 57 8.75 8.48 -11.77
CA PRO A 57 8.67 8.91 -13.18
C PRO A 57 7.86 7.97 -14.09
N TYR A 58 7.62 6.73 -13.67
CA TYR A 58 7.02 5.66 -14.48
C TYR A 58 5.67 5.18 -13.93
N VAL A 59 5.30 5.63 -12.74
CA VAL A 59 4.08 5.26 -12.03
C VAL A 59 3.47 6.52 -11.47
N ASP A 60 2.22 6.77 -11.81
CA ASP A 60 1.41 7.85 -11.25
C ASP A 60 0.09 7.31 -10.68
N ARG A 61 -0.72 8.20 -10.10
CA ARG A 61 -2.00 7.81 -9.49
C ARG A 61 -2.98 7.23 -10.52
N ALA A 62 -2.96 7.70 -11.76
CA ALA A 62 -3.87 7.21 -12.81
C ALA A 62 -3.51 5.78 -13.23
N SER A 63 -2.22 5.50 -13.44
CA SER A 63 -1.71 4.15 -13.68
C SER A 63 -1.99 3.21 -12.50
N ILE A 64 -1.96 3.73 -11.26
CA ILE A 64 -2.31 2.96 -10.06
C ILE A 64 -3.79 2.61 -10.04
N ASP A 65 -4.67 3.57 -10.34
CA ASP A 65 -6.12 3.29 -10.45
C ASP A 65 -6.40 2.24 -11.53
N GLN A 66 -5.81 2.38 -12.71
CA GLN A 66 -5.94 1.41 -13.80
C GLN A 66 -5.48 0.02 -13.39
N PHE A 67 -4.28 -0.11 -12.80
CA PHE A 67 -3.76 -1.42 -12.39
C PHE A 67 -4.62 -2.03 -11.29
N VAL A 68 -5.02 -1.26 -10.28
CA VAL A 68 -5.84 -1.77 -9.16
C VAL A 68 -7.16 -2.31 -9.69
N ARG A 69 -7.84 -1.55 -10.54
CA ARG A 69 -9.13 -1.96 -11.14
C ARG A 69 -8.96 -3.19 -12.02
N ALA A 70 -7.96 -3.22 -12.90
CA ALA A 70 -7.69 -4.37 -13.75
C ALA A 70 -7.38 -5.62 -12.93
N PHE A 71 -6.58 -5.48 -11.87
CA PHE A 71 -6.18 -6.57 -11.00
C PHE A 71 -7.37 -7.16 -10.26
N TYR A 72 -8.16 -6.33 -9.58
CA TYR A 72 -9.34 -6.80 -8.86
C TYR A 72 -10.47 -7.26 -9.77
N GLY A 73 -10.51 -6.76 -11.02
CA GLY A 73 -11.34 -7.34 -12.07
C GLY A 73 -10.98 -8.80 -12.32
N ARG A 74 -9.69 -9.17 -12.37
CA ARG A 74 -9.26 -10.57 -12.47
C ARG A 74 -9.59 -11.39 -11.22
N VAL A 75 -9.36 -10.82 -10.04
CA VAL A 75 -9.69 -11.48 -8.76
C VAL A 75 -11.18 -11.83 -8.68
N GLN A 76 -12.07 -10.96 -9.15
CA GLN A 76 -13.51 -11.20 -9.18
C GLN A 76 -13.95 -12.35 -10.10
N HIS A 77 -13.15 -12.67 -11.11
CA HIS A 77 -13.44 -13.76 -12.05
C HIS A 77 -12.64 -15.04 -11.74
N ASP A 78 -11.81 -15.01 -10.70
CA ASP A 78 -11.01 -16.16 -10.31
C ASP A 78 -11.83 -17.11 -9.41
N GLU A 79 -11.94 -18.37 -9.80
CA GLU A 79 -12.80 -19.37 -9.15
C GLU A 79 -12.45 -19.64 -7.67
N VAL A 80 -11.21 -19.37 -7.25
CA VAL A 80 -10.74 -19.62 -5.88
C VAL A 80 -10.72 -18.32 -5.07
N LEU A 81 -10.19 -17.24 -5.63
CA LEU A 81 -10.10 -15.98 -4.91
C LEU A 81 -11.45 -15.26 -4.82
N ALA A 82 -12.30 -15.30 -5.86
CA ALA A 82 -13.56 -14.56 -5.86
C ALA A 82 -14.46 -14.93 -4.65
N PRO A 83 -14.67 -16.21 -4.31
CA PRO A 83 -15.43 -16.59 -3.11
C PRO A 83 -14.82 -16.05 -1.81
N ILE A 84 -13.49 -16.08 -1.66
CA ILE A 84 -12.78 -15.57 -0.47
C ILE A 84 -13.07 -14.07 -0.30
N PHE A 85 -12.89 -13.28 -1.36
CA PHE A 85 -13.15 -11.84 -1.31
C PHE A 85 -14.63 -11.52 -1.10
N ALA A 86 -15.54 -12.30 -1.69
CA ALA A 86 -16.99 -12.14 -1.53
C ALA A 86 -17.48 -12.31 -0.08
N THR A 87 -16.73 -13.01 0.78
CA THR A 87 -17.05 -13.10 2.23
C THR A 87 -16.93 -11.77 2.96
N ARG A 88 -16.15 -10.81 2.43
CA ARG A 88 -15.88 -9.51 3.07
C ARG A 88 -16.25 -8.30 2.23
N ILE A 89 -16.44 -8.47 0.93
CA ILE A 89 -16.65 -7.38 -0.01
C ILE A 89 -17.94 -7.64 -0.79
N THR A 90 -18.96 -6.85 -0.45
CA THR A 90 -20.23 -6.81 -1.18
C THR A 90 -20.33 -5.59 -2.09
N ASP A 91 -19.69 -4.48 -1.70
CA ASP A 91 -19.51 -3.29 -2.54
C ASP A 91 -18.02 -3.11 -2.88
N TRP A 92 -17.73 -3.18 -4.18
CA TRP A 92 -16.37 -3.16 -4.68
C TRP A 92 -15.77 -1.76 -4.77
N GLU A 93 -16.55 -0.73 -5.08
CA GLU A 93 -15.98 0.60 -5.36
C GLU A 93 -15.23 1.19 -4.14
N PRO A 94 -15.78 1.15 -2.90
CA PRO A 94 -15.03 1.57 -1.71
C PRO A 94 -13.76 0.75 -1.47
N HIS A 95 -13.77 -0.55 -1.79
CA HIS A 95 -12.59 -1.39 -1.68
C HIS A 95 -11.52 -0.98 -2.70
N LEU A 96 -11.91 -0.78 -3.96
CA LEU A 96 -11.02 -0.36 -5.04
C LEU A 96 -10.36 0.98 -4.71
N VAL A 97 -11.14 1.99 -4.29
CA VAL A 97 -10.61 3.29 -3.85
C VAL A 97 -9.59 3.11 -2.73
N ARG A 98 -9.89 2.29 -1.72
CA ARG A 98 -8.95 2.00 -0.62
C ARG A 98 -7.67 1.34 -1.11
N MET A 99 -7.75 0.45 -2.10
CA MET A 99 -6.58 -0.21 -2.69
C MET A 99 -5.75 0.73 -3.55
N VAL A 100 -6.36 1.69 -4.24
CA VAL A 100 -5.64 2.78 -4.91
C VAL A 100 -4.85 3.60 -3.90
N HIS A 101 -5.45 3.94 -2.75
CA HIS A 101 -4.72 4.63 -1.68
C HIS A 101 -3.58 3.77 -1.12
N PHE A 102 -3.82 2.49 -0.87
CA PHE A 102 -2.79 1.55 -0.38
C PHE A 102 -1.57 1.53 -1.30
N TRP A 103 -1.79 1.29 -2.60
CA TRP A 103 -0.71 1.19 -3.57
C TRP A 103 -0.06 2.54 -3.85
N SER A 104 -0.80 3.64 -3.83
CA SER A 104 -0.22 5.00 -3.89
C SER A 104 0.71 5.27 -2.70
N ALA A 105 0.37 4.80 -1.49
CA ALA A 105 1.24 4.93 -0.32
C ALA A 105 2.49 4.04 -0.41
N ILE A 106 2.40 2.88 -1.04
CA ILE A 106 3.53 1.95 -1.22
C ILE A 106 4.46 2.37 -2.36
N LEU A 107 3.92 2.87 -3.47
CA LEU A 107 4.66 3.16 -4.71
C LEU A 107 5.06 4.63 -4.83
N LEU A 108 4.24 5.56 -4.34
CA LEU A 108 4.49 7.01 -4.48
C LEU A 108 4.78 7.70 -3.16
N ALA A 109 4.79 6.95 -2.05
CA ALA A 109 4.79 7.52 -0.70
C ALA A 109 3.64 8.53 -0.46
N ALA A 110 2.54 8.40 -1.20
CA ALA A 110 1.41 9.30 -1.10
C ALA A 110 0.69 9.13 0.26
N PRO A 111 0.18 10.22 0.85
CA PRO A 111 -0.70 10.13 2.01
C PRO A 111 -2.07 9.52 1.64
N GLY A 112 -2.85 9.14 2.66
CA GLY A 112 -4.28 8.78 2.50
C GLY A 112 -4.62 7.29 2.65
N PHE A 113 -3.65 6.38 2.76
CA PHE A 113 -3.97 5.02 3.20
C PHE A 113 -4.00 4.92 4.73
N MET A 114 -5.14 4.51 5.27
CA MET A 114 -5.31 4.16 6.68
C MET A 114 -5.72 2.72 6.86
N GLY A 115 -5.11 2.05 7.83
CA GLY A 115 -5.54 0.73 8.27
C GLY A 115 -4.38 -0.18 8.66
N ASN A 116 -4.75 -1.36 9.14
CA ASN A 116 -3.83 -2.42 9.50
C ASN A 116 -4.09 -3.65 8.59
N PRO A 117 -3.40 -3.75 7.43
CA PRO A 117 -3.57 -4.89 6.53
C PRO A 117 -3.36 -6.23 7.23
N MET A 118 -2.35 -6.36 8.09
CA MET A 118 -2.06 -7.62 8.77
C MET A 118 -3.22 -8.10 9.64
N GLN A 119 -3.84 -7.19 10.40
CA GLN A 119 -5.01 -7.54 11.20
C GLN A 119 -6.18 -7.99 10.32
N LYS A 120 -6.45 -7.28 9.22
CA LYS A 120 -7.55 -7.63 8.31
C LYS A 120 -7.38 -8.97 7.62
N HIS A 121 -6.15 -9.36 7.29
CA HIS A 121 -5.89 -10.67 6.69
C HIS A 121 -5.95 -11.80 7.72
N ARG A 122 -5.47 -11.60 8.95
CA ARG A 122 -5.61 -12.58 10.04
C ARG A 122 -7.06 -12.88 10.45
N GLU A 123 -7.95 -11.92 10.23
CA GLU A 123 -9.38 -12.10 10.47
C GLU A 123 -10.07 -12.95 9.38
N LEU A 124 -9.41 -13.25 8.26
CA LEU A 124 -9.99 -14.06 7.17
C LEU A 124 -9.97 -15.54 7.51
N GLU A 125 -11.02 -16.24 7.11
CA GLU A 125 -11.16 -17.69 7.21
C GLU A 125 -11.15 -18.31 5.80
N GLY A 126 -10.75 -19.57 5.68
CA GLY A 126 -10.74 -20.28 4.40
C GLY A 126 -9.68 -19.78 3.40
N VAL A 127 -8.62 -19.14 3.90
CA VAL A 127 -7.46 -18.72 3.10
C VAL A 127 -6.29 -19.67 3.38
N HIS A 128 -5.62 -20.11 2.32
CA HIS A 128 -4.47 -20.99 2.37
C HIS A 128 -3.22 -20.29 1.80
N PRO A 129 -1.99 -20.77 2.13
CA PRO A 129 -0.76 -20.24 1.56
C PRO A 129 -0.76 -20.17 0.03
N GLU A 130 -1.36 -21.16 -0.64
CA GLU A 130 -1.46 -21.27 -2.09
C GLU A 130 -2.30 -20.15 -2.73
N ASP A 131 -3.24 -19.56 -1.97
CA ASP A 131 -4.07 -18.45 -2.44
C ASP A 131 -3.24 -17.17 -2.60
N PHE A 132 -2.21 -16.97 -1.77
CA PHE A 132 -1.27 -15.87 -1.93
C PHE A 132 -0.45 -16.02 -3.21
N GLU A 133 -0.02 -17.23 -3.55
CA GLU A 133 0.66 -17.49 -4.81
C GLU A 133 -0.26 -17.23 -6.01
N ARG A 134 -1.53 -17.66 -5.92
CA ARG A 134 -2.55 -17.41 -6.94
C ARG A 134 -2.79 -15.92 -7.12
N TRP A 135 -2.94 -15.18 -6.03
CA TRP A 135 -3.06 -13.72 -6.02
C TRP A 135 -1.86 -13.07 -6.70
N LEU A 136 -0.63 -13.49 -6.37
CA LEU A 136 0.60 -12.97 -6.97
C LEU A 136 0.73 -13.29 -8.47
N ARG A 137 0.20 -14.44 -8.94
CA ARG A 137 0.15 -14.78 -10.37
C ARG A 137 -0.76 -13.82 -11.14
N LEU A 138 -1.97 -13.57 -10.64
CA LEU A 138 -2.89 -12.59 -11.25
C LEU A 138 -2.29 -11.19 -11.22
N PHE A 139 -1.62 -10.83 -10.12
CA PHE A 139 -0.97 -9.54 -9.95
C PHE A 139 0.16 -9.34 -10.97
N ARG A 140 1.05 -10.32 -11.12
CA ARG A 140 2.10 -10.32 -12.15
C ARG A 140 1.51 -10.13 -13.55
N ALA A 141 0.50 -10.93 -13.88
CA ALA A 141 -0.12 -10.86 -15.20
C ALA A 141 -0.72 -9.48 -15.47
N THR A 142 -1.36 -8.88 -14.48
CA THR A 142 -1.92 -7.52 -14.61
C THR A 142 -0.84 -6.46 -14.80
N LEU A 143 0.27 -6.54 -14.05
CA LEU A 143 1.37 -5.60 -14.18
C LEU A 143 2.03 -5.67 -15.56
N ALA A 144 2.18 -6.89 -16.11
CA ALA A 144 2.76 -7.09 -17.44
C ALA A 144 1.93 -6.47 -18.57
N ASP A 145 0.63 -6.29 -18.37
CA ASP A 145 -0.26 -5.67 -19.35
C ASP A 145 -0.27 -4.12 -19.28
N ILE A 146 0.29 -3.54 -18.21
CA ILE A 146 0.15 -2.10 -17.92
C ILE A 146 1.50 -1.39 -17.88
N PHE A 147 2.55 -2.06 -17.41
CA PHE A 147 3.85 -1.46 -17.17
C PHE A 147 4.95 -2.17 -17.97
N GLU A 148 6.00 -1.40 -18.28
CA GLU A 148 7.23 -1.97 -18.83
C GLU A 148 7.83 -3.03 -17.88
N PRO A 149 8.51 -4.06 -18.41
CA PRO A 149 8.96 -5.23 -17.64
C PRO A 149 9.74 -4.89 -16.36
N GLU A 150 10.63 -3.90 -16.40
CA GLU A 150 11.47 -3.49 -15.27
C GLU A 150 10.65 -2.82 -14.15
N VAL A 151 9.64 -2.03 -14.54
CA VAL A 151 8.71 -1.38 -13.60
C VAL A 151 7.80 -2.44 -12.99
N ALA A 152 7.22 -3.33 -13.81
CA ALA A 152 6.37 -4.42 -13.38
C ALA A 152 7.09 -5.34 -12.37
N GLU A 153 8.33 -5.76 -12.64
CA GLU A 153 9.07 -6.62 -11.72
C GLU A 153 9.39 -5.88 -10.40
N THR A 154 9.71 -4.58 -10.45
CA THR A 154 9.96 -3.79 -9.22
C THR A 154 8.72 -3.70 -8.33
N ILE A 155 7.54 -3.46 -8.91
CA ILE A 155 6.26 -3.42 -8.19
C ILE A 155 5.95 -4.81 -7.62
N LEU A 156 6.12 -5.86 -8.43
CA LEU A 156 5.86 -7.23 -8.01
C LEU A 156 6.75 -7.68 -6.85
N GLN A 157 8.03 -7.30 -6.84
CA GLN A 157 8.93 -7.60 -5.73
C GLN A 157 8.47 -6.97 -4.39
N ARG A 158 7.69 -5.90 -4.43
CA ARG A 158 7.06 -5.34 -3.22
C ARG A 158 5.83 -6.11 -2.82
N ALA A 159 5.00 -6.46 -3.80
CA ALA A 159 3.82 -7.30 -3.58
C ALA A 159 4.20 -8.63 -2.92
N ARG A 160 5.25 -9.30 -3.41
CA ARG A 160 5.83 -10.51 -2.82
C ARG A 160 6.20 -10.33 -1.35
N ARG A 161 6.99 -9.30 -1.03
CA ARG A 161 7.39 -8.98 0.35
C ARG A 161 6.23 -8.63 1.29
N ILE A 162 5.11 -8.16 0.74
CA ILE A 162 3.88 -7.91 1.51
C ILE A 162 3.14 -9.25 1.71
N ALA A 163 2.95 -10.03 0.64
CA ALA A 163 2.33 -11.35 0.68
C ALA A 163 3.04 -12.29 1.67
N ASP A 164 4.38 -12.36 1.63
CA ASP A 164 5.19 -13.18 2.56
C ASP A 164 4.93 -12.80 4.01
N ARG A 165 4.83 -11.50 4.30
CA ARG A 165 4.54 -11.00 5.66
C ARG A 165 3.12 -11.31 6.11
N LEU A 166 2.14 -11.17 5.22
CA LEU A 166 0.74 -11.46 5.52
C LEU A 166 0.52 -12.97 5.72
N SER A 167 1.00 -13.78 4.78
CA SER A 167 0.99 -15.24 4.86
C SER A 167 1.71 -15.72 6.13
N GLY A 168 2.90 -15.16 6.41
CA GLY A 168 3.63 -15.46 7.65
C GLY A 168 2.82 -15.15 8.91
N ALA A 169 2.15 -14.00 8.96
CA ALA A 169 1.32 -13.61 10.09
C ALA A 169 0.05 -14.46 10.26
N MET A 170 -0.42 -15.14 9.20
CA MET A 170 -1.60 -16.01 9.23
C MET A 170 -1.24 -17.46 9.61
N PHE A 171 -0.09 -17.97 9.15
CA PHE A 171 0.20 -19.41 9.21
C PHE A 171 1.43 -19.80 10.05
N GLN A 172 2.28 -18.85 10.49
CA GLN A 172 3.46 -19.20 11.29
C GLN A 172 3.16 -19.58 12.76
N SER A 173 1.92 -19.42 13.24
CA SER A 173 1.50 -19.89 14.57
C SER A 173 1.25 -21.41 14.66
N GLU A 174 1.30 -22.16 13.55
CA GLU A 174 1.06 -23.61 13.55
C GLU A 174 2.34 -24.47 13.63
N ARG A 175 3.54 -23.85 13.59
CA ARG A 175 4.83 -24.58 13.61
C ARG A 175 5.54 -24.63 14.96
N ALA A 176 4.97 -24.04 16.01
CA ALA A 176 5.63 -23.93 17.33
C ALA A 176 5.19 -25.00 18.35
N CYS A 177 4.33 -25.96 17.96
CA CYS A 177 3.99 -27.11 18.79
C CYS A 177 4.08 -28.38 17.93
N GLY A 178 5.30 -28.88 17.77
CA GLY A 178 5.63 -30.16 17.15
C GLY A 178 6.91 -30.69 17.75
#